data_AF-A0A1M5QGI5-F1
#
_entry.id   AF-A0A1M5QGI5-F1
#
_cell.length_a   1.000
_cell.length_b   1.000
_cell.length_c   1.000
_cell.angle_alpha   90.00
_cell.angle_beta   90.00
_cell.angle_gamma   90.00
#
_symmetry.space_group_name_H-M   'P 1'
#
loop_
_entity.id
_entity.type
_entity.pdbx_description
1 polymer ?
#
loop_
_entity_poly.entity_id
_entity_poly.type
_entity_poly.pdbx_seq_one_letter_code
_entity_poly.pdbx_strand_id
1 'polypeptide(L)'
;MDVEILYVVMAILFILNASVSVFLMKRDDLDTFQKGAQMLLVWLVPFLAAIGVWLLNRSQDIQVTQDKTFGGGVSDSIGPGAE
;
A
#
# COMPACT_ATOMS: atom_id res chain seq x y z
N MET A 1 14.76 -14.64 10.34
CA MET A 1 15.30 -13.31 9.98
C MET A 1 15.85 -12.71 11.24
N ASP A 2 17.17 -12.60 11.32
CA ASP A 2 17.87 -12.25 12.54
C ASP A 2 17.59 -10.80 12.93
N VAL A 3 17.42 -10.55 14.23
CA VAL A 3 17.10 -9.22 14.80
C VAL A 3 18.11 -8.16 14.34
N GLU A 4 19.34 -8.58 14.07
CA GLU A 4 20.42 -7.78 13.49
C GLU A 4 20.04 -7.15 12.14
N ILE A 5 19.42 -7.92 11.24
CA ILE A 5 18.98 -7.43 9.93
C ILE A 5 17.87 -6.39 10.11
N LEU A 6 16.93 -6.63 11.04
CA LEU A 6 15.87 -5.67 11.36
C LEU A 6 16.46 -4.35 11.87
N TYR A 7 17.46 -4.39 12.75
CA TYR A 7 18.13 -3.19 13.23
C TYR A 7 18.86 -2.43 12.13
N VAL A 8 19.54 -3.13 11.22
CA VAL A 8 20.20 -2.51 10.06
C VAL A 8 19.17 -1.81 9.16
N VAL A 9 18.05 -2.47 8.85
CA VAL A 9 16.98 -1.89 8.04
C VAL A 9 16.38 -0.65 8.72
N MET A 10 16.09 -0.72 10.02
CA MET A 10 15.59 0.42 10.80
C MET A 10 16.58 1.58 10.82
N ALA A 11 17.88 1.31 10.96
CA ALA A 11 18.92 2.33 10.94
C ALA A 11 19.02 3.03 9.58
N ILE A 12 18.97 2.27 8.47
CA ILE A 12 18.98 2.83 7.11
C ILE A 12 17.75 3.71 6.89
N LEU A 13 16.56 3.23 7.26
CA LEU A 13 15.31 4.01 7.14
C LEU A 13 15.39 5.31 7.95
N PHE A 14 15.90 5.26 9.18
CA PHE A 14 16.08 6.44 10.02
C PHE A 14 17.05 7.45 9.38
N ILE A 15 18.20 6.99 8.91
CA ILE A 15 19.23 7.85 8.27
C ILE A 15 18.67 8.53 7.02
N LEU A 16 17.92 7.81 6.19
CA LEU A 16 17.29 8.39 4.99
C LEU A 16 16.26 9.46 5.36
N ASN A 17 15.36 9.18 6.31
CA ASN A 17 14.36 10.15 6.77
C ASN A 17 15.00 11.39 7.41
N ALA A 18 16.06 11.21 8.20
CA ALA A 18 16.82 12.30 8.79
C ALA A 18 17.54 13.14 7.71
N SER A 19 18.17 12.50 6.73
CA SER A 19 18.87 13.17 5.63
C SER A 19 17.92 14.04 4.79
N VAL A 20 16.74 13.50 4.45
CA VAL A 20 15.69 14.25 3.74
C VAL A 20 15.18 15.41 4.59
N SER A 21 14.99 15.20 5.91
CA SER A 21 14.57 16.26 6.82
C SER A 21 15.56 17.41 6.87
N VAL A 22 16.87 17.12 6.96
CA VAL A 22 17.95 18.13 6.93
C VAL A 22 17.98 18.87 5.59
N PHE A 23 17.82 18.15 4.47
CA PHE A 23 17.75 18.77 3.15
C PHE A 23 16.57 19.73 3.03
N LEU A 24 15.37 19.32 3.48
CA LEU A 24 14.18 20.17 3.50
C LEU A 24 14.39 21.38 4.41
N MET A 25 15.08 21.23 5.54
CA MET A 25 15.38 22.33 6.47
C MET A 25 16.25 23.42 5.82
N LYS A 26 17.11 23.05 4.88
CA LYS A 26 17.99 23.98 4.14
C LYS A 26 17.32 24.67 2.95
N ARG A 27 16.11 24.28 2.57
CA ARG A 27 15.37 24.94 1.49
C ARG A 27 14.66 26.17 2.02
N ASP A 28 14.98 27.34 1.48
CA ASP A 28 14.34 28.61 1.87
C ASP A 28 13.12 28.97 1.00
N ASP A 29 12.77 28.11 0.03
CA ASP A 29 11.66 28.34 -0.91
C ASP A 29 10.26 28.08 -0.33
N LEU A 30 10.15 27.51 0.88
CA LEU A 30 8.87 27.13 1.47
C LEU A 30 8.58 27.92 2.73
N ASP A 31 7.32 28.38 2.83
CA ASP A 31 6.79 28.96 4.06
C ASP A 31 6.97 28.01 5.25
N THR A 32 7.20 28.57 6.44
CA THR A 32 7.60 27.81 7.64
C THR A 32 6.56 26.75 8.01
N PHE A 33 5.27 27.03 7.79
CA PHE A 33 4.19 26.08 8.04
C PHE A 33 4.24 24.90 7.05
N GLN A 34 4.41 25.19 5.76
CA GLN A 34 4.51 24.15 4.72
C GLN A 34 5.73 23.27 4.94
N LYS A 35 6.86 23.86 5.36
CA LYS A 35 8.09 23.15 5.69
C LYS A 35 7.88 22.18 6.87
N GLY A 36 7.18 22.61 7.92
CA GLY A 36 6.83 21.77 9.06
C GLY A 36 5.90 20.62 8.68
N ALA A 37 4.85 20.90 7.90
CA ALA A 37 3.93 19.88 7.42
C ALA A 37 4.64 18.84 6.52
N GLN A 38 5.51 19.30 5.61
CA GLN A 38 6.27 18.41 4.73
C GLN A 38 7.24 17.52 5.53
N MET A 39 7.89 18.06 6.57
CA MET A 39 8.73 17.28 7.46
C MET A 39 7.90 16.20 8.19
N LEU A 40 6.74 16.54 8.74
CA LEU A 40 5.84 15.56 9.37
C LEU A 40 5.42 14.45 8.39
N LEU A 41 5.11 14.82 7.15
CA LEU A 41 4.72 13.84 6.12
C LEU A 41 5.85 12.88 5.76
N VAL A 42 7.11 13.33 5.69
CA VAL A 42 8.26 12.44 5.43
C VAL A 42 8.30 11.28 6.43
N TRP A 43 8.01 11.56 7.70
CA TRP A 43 7.98 10.54 8.74
C TRP A 43 6.69 9.71 8.74
N LEU A 44 5.52 10.29 8.41
CA LEU A 44 4.23 9.61 8.53
C LEU A 44 3.83 8.80 7.29
N VAL A 45 4.18 9.26 6.08
CA VAL A 45 3.80 8.63 4.82
C VAL A 45 4.18 7.15 4.75
N PRO A 46 5.38 6.70 5.15
CA PRO A 46 5.75 5.28 5.10
C PRO A 46 4.82 4.39 5.93
N PHE A 47 4.39 4.86 7.11
CA PHE A 47 3.47 4.12 7.98
C PHE A 47 2.06 4.09 7.39
N LEU A 48 1.57 5.23 6.89
CA LEU A 48 0.26 5.30 6.25
C LEU A 48 0.20 4.43 4.99
N ALA A 49 1.26 4.43 4.19
CA ALA A 49 1.39 3.57 3.02
C ALA A 49 1.39 2.09 3.41
N ALA A 50 2.14 1.70 4.45
CA ALA A 50 2.15 0.33 4.95
C ALA A 50 0.77 -0.12 5.45
N ILE A 51 0.07 0.72 6.21
CA ILE A 51 -1.30 0.45 6.67
C ILE A 51 -2.25 0.32 5.48
N GLY A 52 -2.17 1.23 4.51
CA GLY A 52 -3.02 1.23 3.33
C GLY A 52 -2.83 -0.04 2.50
N VAL A 53 -1.58 -0.42 2.23
CA VAL A 53 -1.25 -1.67 1.52
C VAL A 53 -1.74 -2.89 2.30
N TRP A 54 -1.58 -2.91 3.62
CA TRP A 54 -2.08 -4.00 4.47
C TRP A 54 -3.61 -4.12 4.40
N LEU A 55 -4.33 -3.00 4.49
CA LEU A 55 -5.80 -2.97 4.37
C LEU A 55 -6.27 -3.46 2.99
N LEU A 56 -5.62 -3.01 1.91
CA LEU A 56 -5.93 -3.43 0.56
C LEU A 56 -5.68 -4.93 0.36
N ASN A 57 -4.52 -5.44 0.77
CA ASN A 57 -4.23 -6.87 0.69
C ASN A 57 -5.23 -7.69 1.51
N ARG A 58 -5.57 -7.24 2.74
CA ARG A 58 -6.57 -7.91 3.56
C ARG A 58 -7.97 -7.93 2.92
N SER A 59 -8.34 -6.87 2.21
CA SER A 59 -9.61 -6.83 1.47
C SER A 59 -9.66 -7.82 0.30
N GLN A 60 -8.50 -8.23 -0.22
CA GLN A 60 -8.35 -9.21 -1.30
C GLN A 60 -8.20 -10.64 -0.79
N ASP A 61 -7.72 -10.84 0.44
CA ASP A 61 -7.62 -12.15 1.10
C ASP A 61 -8.97 -12.68 1.62
N ILE A 62 -9.97 -11.81 1.77
CA ILE A 62 -11.36 -12.25 1.86
C ILE A 62 -11.66 -12.81 0.48
N GLN A 63 -11.52 -14.13 0.32
CA GLN A 63 -12.04 -14.82 -0.84
C GLN A 63 -13.46 -14.31 -1.03
N VAL A 64 -13.66 -13.53 -2.08
CA VAL A 64 -14.94 -13.50 -2.74
C VAL A 64 -15.16 -14.98 -3.01
N THR A 65 -15.96 -15.64 -2.17
CA THR A 65 -16.71 -16.81 -2.61
C THR A 65 -17.22 -16.35 -3.96
N GLN A 66 -16.59 -16.83 -5.03
CA GLN A 66 -17.15 -16.65 -6.34
C GLN A 66 -18.44 -17.45 -6.26
N ASP A 67 -19.50 -16.79 -5.80
CA ASP A 67 -20.82 -17.06 -6.30
C ASP A 67 -20.72 -16.75 -7.78
N LYS A 68 -20.23 -17.74 -8.51
CA LYS A 68 -20.43 -17.92 -9.93
C LYS A 68 -21.93 -17.85 -10.14
N THR A 69 -22.46 -16.65 -10.35
CA THR A 69 -23.63 -16.35 -11.19
C THR A 69 -23.74 -14.83 -11.25
N PHE A 70 -22.93 -14.20 -12.08
CA PHE A 70 -23.31 -12.90 -12.64
C PHE A 70 -22.89 -12.84 -14.10
N GLY A 71 -23.86 -13.07 -14.98
CA GLY A 71 -23.67 -13.23 -16.41
C GLY A 71 -24.63 -14.28 -16.96
N GLY A 72 -25.91 -13.90 -17.08
CA GLY A 72 -26.95 -14.75 -17.63
C GLY A 72 -26.62 -15.17 -19.07
N GLY A 73 -26.58 -16.49 -19.28
CA GLY A 73 -26.70 -17.11 -20.58
C GLY A 73 -27.75 -18.21 -20.46
N VAL A 74 -28.85 -18.09 -21.21
CA VAL A 74 -29.80 -19.18 -21.39
C VAL A 74 -29.02 -20.37 -21.96
N SER A 75 -28.92 -21.44 -21.18
CA SER A 75 -28.48 -22.72 -21.72
C SER A 75 -29.68 -23.34 -22.40
N ASP A 76 -29.85 -23.03 -23.69
CA ASP A 76 -30.77 -23.77 -24.54
C ASP A 76 -30.28 -25.22 -24.60
N SER A 77 -30.99 -26.11 -23.92
CA SER A 77 -30.81 -27.54 -24.05
C SER A 77 -31.31 -27.98 -25.42
N ILE A 78 -30.46 -27.87 -26.44
CA ILE A 78 -30.64 -28.59 -27.71
C ILE A 78 -30.23 -30.04 -27.43
N GLY A 79 -31.24 -30.88 -27.17
CA GLY A 79 -31.07 -32.33 -27.12
C GLY A 79 -30.65 -32.85 -28.50
N PRO A 80 -29.61 -33.69 -28.60
CA PRO A 80 -29.30 -34.35 -29.85
C PRO A 80 -30.38 -35.40 -30.13
N GLY A 81 -30.86 -35.41 -31.37
CA GLY A 81 -31.73 -36.48 -31.85
C GLY A 81 -31.13 -37.84 -31.55
N ALA A 82 -31.94 -38.71 -30.95
CA ALA A 82 -31.72 -40.14 -30.95
C ALA A 82 -32.93 -40.74 -31.70
N GLU A 83 -32.63 -41.16 -32.93
CA GLU A 83 -33.04 -42.41 -33.58
C GLU A 83 -34.47 -42.94 -33.34
#